data_AF-A0A3C0JSG1-F1
#
_entry.id   AF-A0A3C0JSG1-F1
#
_cell.length_a   1.000
_cell.length_b   1.000
_cell.length_c   1.000
_cell.angle_alpha   90.00
_cell.angle_beta   90.00
_cell.angle_gamma   90.00
#
_symmetry.space_group_name_H-M   'P 1'
#
loop_
_entity.id
_entity.type
_entity.pdbx_description
1 polymer ?
#
loop_
_entity_poly.entity_id
_entity_poly.type
_entity_poly.pdbx_seq_one_letter_code
_entity_poly.pdbx_strand_id
1 'polypeptide(L)'
;RGELARSALERRGRIVLVDSLDQAADLVNNIAPEHLCLMVSDPWTWTDKIRHAGGLFLGEFSPEVMGDYIAGPSHVMPTGGTARYSSALSVHQFLRRMPVVGLSPSDFQRLGPSAVQIANAEGLAGHASAIQVRLDYIESGAAAK
;
A
#
# COMPACT_ATOMS: atom_id res chain seq x y z
N ARG A 1 16.13 16.35 -31.41
CA ARG A 1 16.59 15.31 -30.45
C ARG A 1 15.66 14.08 -30.47
N GLY A 2 15.26 13.55 -31.64
CA GLY A 2 14.23 12.49 -31.73
C GLY A 2 14.75 11.05 -31.65
N GLU A 3 16.07 10.85 -31.63
CA GLU A 3 16.70 9.53 -31.69
C GLU A 3 16.39 8.66 -30.47
N LEU A 4 16.36 9.26 -29.27
CA LEU A 4 16.01 8.56 -28.03
C LEU A 4 14.56 8.07 -28.05
N ALA A 5 13.63 8.93 -28.45
CA ALA A 5 12.21 8.57 -28.57
C ALA A 5 12.00 7.45 -29.60
N ARG A 6 12.67 7.55 -30.75
CA ARG A 6 12.63 6.49 -31.79
C ARG A 6 13.13 5.16 -31.24
N SER A 7 14.31 5.15 -30.61
CA SER A 7 14.90 3.94 -30.02
C SER A 7 14.01 3.30 -28.95
N ALA A 8 13.36 4.11 -28.10
CA ALA A 8 12.41 3.62 -27.09
C ALA A 8 11.18 2.95 -27.74
N LEU A 9 10.58 3.60 -28.75
CA LEU A 9 9.43 3.06 -29.47
C LEU A 9 9.77 1.76 -30.22
N GLU A 10 10.89 1.72 -30.94
CA GLU A 10 11.32 0.53 -31.70
C GLU A 10 11.58 -0.67 -30.78
N ARG A 11 12.22 -0.45 -29.63
CA ARG A 11 12.60 -1.55 -28.72
C ARG A 11 11.46 -1.99 -27.82
N ARG A 12 10.66 -1.04 -27.31
CA ARG A 12 9.73 -1.27 -26.20
C ARG A 12 8.28 -0.88 -26.51
N GLY A 13 8.03 -0.09 -27.55
CA GLY A 13 6.67 0.28 -27.96
C GLY A 13 5.86 -0.93 -28.39
N ARG A 14 4.60 -1.00 -27.97
CA ARG A 14 3.66 -2.08 -28.32
C ARG A 14 2.29 -1.48 -28.57
N ILE A 15 1.56 -2.06 -29.51
CA ILE A 15 0.13 -1.82 -29.73
C ILE A 15 -0.56 -3.15 -29.46
N VAL A 16 -1.57 -3.14 -28.60
CA VAL A 16 -2.36 -4.32 -28.28
C VAL A 16 -3.80 -4.05 -28.69
N LEU A 17 -4.33 -4.89 -29.58
CA LEU A 17 -5.73 -4.87 -29.95
C LEU A 17 -6.50 -5.77 -29.01
N VAL A 18 -7.64 -5.28 -28.54
CA VAL A 18 -8.52 -5.94 -27.57
C VAL A 18 -9.96 -5.82 -28.08
N ASP A 19 -10.79 -6.78 -27.69
CA ASP A 19 -12.18 -6.89 -28.14
C ASP A 19 -13.11 -5.92 -27.40
N SER A 20 -12.70 -5.43 -26.23
CA SER A 20 -13.49 -4.50 -25.42
C SER A 20 -12.65 -3.68 -24.44
N LEU A 21 -13.25 -2.60 -23.91
CA LEU A 21 -12.64 -1.79 -22.85
C LEU A 21 -12.52 -2.55 -21.52
N ASP A 22 -13.41 -3.53 -21.27
CA ASP A 22 -13.27 -4.43 -20.12
C ASP A 22 -11.99 -5.27 -20.22
N GLN A 23 -11.73 -5.86 -21.40
CA GLN A 23 -10.49 -6.59 -21.64
C GLN A 23 -9.26 -5.66 -21.56
N ALA A 24 -9.40 -4.41 -22.00
CA ALA A 24 -8.35 -3.40 -21.83
C ALA A 24 -8.04 -3.13 -20.35
N ALA A 25 -9.06 -2.96 -19.51
CA ALA A 25 -8.91 -2.74 -18.08
C ALA A 25 -8.24 -3.94 -17.39
N ASP A 26 -8.65 -5.16 -17.73
CA ASP A 26 -8.01 -6.39 -17.22
C ASP A 26 -6.54 -6.49 -17.63
N LEU A 27 -6.23 -6.19 -18.90
CA LEU A 27 -4.86 -6.17 -19.40
C LEU A 27 -4.00 -5.13 -18.67
N VAL A 28 -4.52 -3.91 -18.51
CA VAL A 28 -3.80 -2.83 -17.81
C VAL A 28 -3.57 -3.17 -16.34
N ASN A 29 -4.55 -3.77 -15.66
CA ASN A 29 -4.37 -4.26 -14.29
C ASN A 29 -3.24 -5.30 -14.19
N ASN A 30 -3.12 -6.18 -15.18
CA ASN A 30 -2.02 -7.15 -15.22
C ASN A 30 -0.66 -6.48 -15.50
N ILE A 31 -0.62 -5.47 -16.37
CA ILE A 31 0.59 -4.71 -16.67
C ILE A 31 1.04 -3.89 -15.46
N ALA A 32 0.11 -3.25 -14.77
CA ALA A 32 0.32 -2.32 -13.65
C ALA A 32 1.31 -1.19 -14.02
N PRO A 33 0.95 -0.33 -14.99
CA PRO A 33 1.85 0.69 -15.52
C PRO A 33 2.17 1.77 -14.48
N GLU A 34 3.28 2.46 -14.71
CA GLU A 34 3.63 3.69 -13.98
C GLU A 34 2.59 4.78 -14.24
N HIS A 35 2.35 5.11 -15.51
CA HIS A 35 1.34 6.08 -15.94
C HIS A 35 0.28 5.41 -16.82
N LEU A 36 -1.00 5.63 -16.50
CA LEU A 36 -2.13 5.22 -17.34
C LEU A 36 -2.94 6.43 -17.80
N CYS A 37 -3.03 6.64 -19.11
CA CYS A 37 -3.91 7.64 -19.72
C CYS A 37 -5.19 6.99 -20.25
N LEU A 38 -6.34 7.33 -19.68
CA LEU A 38 -7.66 6.90 -20.15
C LEU A 38 -8.21 7.91 -21.16
N MET A 39 -8.00 7.60 -22.44
CA MET A 39 -8.44 8.40 -23.59
C MET A 39 -9.69 7.78 -24.22
N VAL A 40 -10.78 7.76 -23.46
CA VAL A 40 -12.10 7.23 -23.86
C VAL A 40 -13.18 8.29 -23.64
N SER A 41 -14.38 8.11 -24.22
CA SER A 41 -15.45 9.13 -24.19
C SER A 41 -15.92 9.52 -22.78
N ASP A 42 -15.99 8.56 -21.85
CA ASP A 42 -16.36 8.81 -20.45
C ASP A 42 -15.35 8.12 -19.52
N PRO A 43 -14.16 8.72 -19.30
CA PRO A 43 -13.05 8.06 -18.62
C PRO A 43 -13.33 7.81 -17.13
N TRP A 44 -14.23 8.60 -16.52
CA TRP A 44 -14.59 8.46 -15.11
C TRP A 44 -15.33 7.15 -14.83
N THR A 45 -16.15 6.67 -15.77
CA THR A 45 -16.86 5.37 -15.60
C THR A 45 -15.94 4.15 -15.51
N TRP A 46 -14.66 4.31 -15.86
CA TRP A 46 -13.68 3.23 -15.87
C TRP A 46 -12.74 3.25 -14.67
N THR A 47 -12.73 4.30 -13.85
CA THR A 47 -11.75 4.43 -12.75
C THR A 47 -11.84 3.27 -11.76
N ASP A 48 -13.06 2.82 -11.44
CA ASP A 48 -13.29 1.73 -10.49
C ASP A 48 -12.81 0.36 -11.00
N LYS A 49 -12.61 0.22 -12.31
CA LYS A 49 -12.06 -0.99 -12.93
C LYS A 49 -10.53 -0.98 -12.97
N ILE A 50 -9.89 0.17 -12.75
CA ILE A 50 -8.43 0.29 -12.71
C ILE A 50 -7.95 0.11 -11.26
N ARG A 51 -7.38 -1.07 -10.99
CA ARG A 51 -6.82 -1.45 -9.69
C ARG A 51 -5.35 -1.10 -9.55
N HIS A 52 -4.60 -1.09 -10.65
CA HIS A 52 -3.15 -0.95 -10.64
C HIS A 52 -2.65 0.06 -11.67
N ALA A 53 -2.25 1.24 -11.19
CA ALA A 53 -1.48 2.25 -11.92
C ALA A 53 -0.73 3.12 -10.91
N GLY A 54 0.45 3.63 -11.25
CA GLY A 54 1.15 4.62 -10.42
C GLY A 54 0.39 5.96 -10.40
N GLY A 55 -0.01 6.43 -11.59
CA GLY A 55 -0.83 7.61 -11.81
C GLY A 55 -1.88 7.37 -12.87
N LEU A 56 -3.11 7.84 -12.61
CA LEU A 56 -4.26 7.72 -13.51
C LEU A 56 -4.64 9.09 -14.07
N PHE A 57 -4.57 9.22 -15.39
CA PHE A 57 -4.77 10.46 -16.13
C PHE A 57 -6.02 10.35 -17.00
N LEU A 58 -6.98 11.26 -16.84
CA LEU A 58 -8.33 11.13 -17.40
C LEU A 58 -8.59 12.17 -18.48
N GLY A 59 -8.84 11.71 -19.71
CA GLY A 59 -9.25 12.56 -20.83
C GLY A 59 -8.14 13.42 -21.43
N GLU A 60 -8.51 14.12 -22.51
CA GLU A 60 -7.58 14.84 -23.40
C GLU A 60 -6.77 15.95 -22.73
N PHE A 61 -7.35 16.63 -21.74
CA PHE A 61 -6.72 17.76 -21.06
C PHE A 61 -5.92 17.36 -19.81
N SER A 62 -5.72 16.06 -19.59
CA SER A 62 -4.90 15.54 -18.51
C SER A 62 -3.68 14.77 -19.04
N PRO A 63 -2.85 15.35 -19.94
CA PRO A 63 -1.68 14.62 -20.41
C PRO A 63 -0.71 14.38 -19.25
N GLU A 64 -0.01 13.25 -19.26
CA GLU A 64 0.86 12.82 -18.16
C GLU A 64 1.89 13.88 -17.75
N VAL A 65 2.43 14.64 -18.72
CA VAL A 65 3.32 15.78 -18.48
C VAL A 65 2.77 16.84 -17.50
N MET A 66 1.44 17.00 -17.37
CA MET A 66 0.88 17.90 -16.36
C MET A 66 1.13 17.36 -14.94
N GLY A 67 1.05 16.04 -14.76
CA GLY A 67 1.40 15.33 -13.53
C GLY A 67 2.88 15.44 -13.19
N ASP A 68 3.74 15.46 -14.21
CA ASP A 68 5.18 15.60 -14.01
C ASP A 68 5.61 16.94 -13.41
N TYR A 69 4.79 17.98 -13.58
CA TYR A 69 5.20 19.34 -13.25
C TYR A 69 4.29 20.08 -12.27
N ILE A 70 2.99 20.17 -12.56
CA ILE A 70 2.15 21.22 -11.93
C ILE A 70 0.80 20.74 -11.41
N ALA A 71 0.31 19.57 -11.83
CA ALA A 71 -0.99 19.07 -11.40
C ALA A 71 -1.04 18.78 -9.88
N GLY A 72 0.11 18.56 -9.24
CA GLY A 72 0.25 18.43 -7.78
C GLY A 72 0.75 17.07 -7.27
N PRO A 73 0.32 15.92 -7.80
CA PRO A 73 0.84 14.62 -7.39
C PRO A 73 2.36 14.50 -7.58
N SER A 74 3.02 13.65 -6.79
CA SER A 74 4.43 13.35 -7.05
C SER A 74 4.58 12.51 -8.32
N HIS A 75 5.50 12.92 -9.20
CA HIS A 75 5.88 12.13 -10.37
C HIS A 75 6.85 10.98 -10.06
N VAL A 76 7.23 10.79 -8.79
CA VAL A 76 8.03 9.63 -8.38
C VAL A 76 7.07 8.47 -8.17
N MET A 77 6.87 7.69 -9.23
CA MET A 77 5.84 6.65 -9.30
C MET A 77 6.43 5.24 -9.39
N PRO A 78 5.66 4.20 -9.01
CA PRO A 78 6.10 2.80 -9.13
C PRO A 78 6.20 2.35 -10.59
N THR A 79 7.38 1.85 -10.99
CA THR A 79 7.66 1.38 -12.36
C THR A 79 7.76 -0.14 -12.44
N GLY A 80 7.83 -0.72 -13.64
CA GLY A 80 8.10 -2.16 -13.82
C GLY A 80 7.04 -3.11 -13.24
N GLY A 81 5.78 -2.68 -13.16
CA GLY A 81 4.68 -3.47 -12.60
C GLY A 81 4.57 -3.40 -11.07
N THR A 82 5.38 -2.58 -10.41
CA THR A 82 5.39 -2.43 -8.94
C THR A 82 4.16 -1.69 -8.42
N ALA A 83 3.35 -1.04 -9.29
CA ALA A 83 2.07 -0.43 -8.94
C ALA A 83 1.04 -1.44 -8.38
N ARG A 84 1.31 -2.75 -8.48
CA ARG A 84 0.52 -3.80 -7.81
C ARG A 84 0.59 -3.76 -6.28
N TYR A 85 1.68 -3.23 -5.72
CA TYR A 85 1.93 -3.27 -4.27
C TYR A 85 2.63 -2.02 -3.73
N SER A 86 3.01 -1.07 -4.59
CA SER A 86 3.66 0.19 -4.23
C SER A 86 2.79 1.37 -4.66
N SER A 87 2.87 2.46 -3.90
CA SER A 87 2.20 3.71 -4.21
C SER A 87 3.19 4.74 -4.74
N ALA A 88 2.68 5.78 -5.41
CA ALA A 88 3.45 6.98 -5.70
C ALA A 88 4.05 7.57 -4.41
N LEU A 89 5.16 8.28 -4.55
CA LEU A 89 5.81 8.95 -3.43
C LEU A 89 4.84 9.96 -2.79
N SER A 90 4.74 9.90 -1.47
CA SER A 90 3.91 10.79 -0.67
C SER A 90 4.66 11.17 0.61
N VAL A 91 4.06 12.05 1.40
CA VAL A 91 4.59 12.39 2.73
C VAL A 91 4.75 11.16 3.63
N HIS A 92 3.92 10.11 3.45
CA HIS A 92 3.96 8.92 4.30
C HIS A 92 5.29 8.16 4.23
N GLN A 93 6.00 8.20 3.10
CA GLN A 93 7.32 7.59 2.95
C GLN A 93 8.40 8.30 3.80
N PHE A 94 8.15 9.55 4.22
CA PHE A 94 9.05 10.33 5.07
C PHE A 94 8.62 10.37 6.54
N LEU A 95 7.49 9.71 6.88
CA LEU A 95 7.00 9.61 8.24
C LEU A 95 7.46 8.29 8.88
N ARG A 96 7.85 8.35 10.15
CA ARG A 96 8.03 7.17 11.00
C ARG A 96 6.79 6.96 11.86
N ARG A 97 6.21 5.76 11.81
CA ARG A 97 5.12 5.34 12.71
C ARG A 97 5.70 4.54 13.88
N MET A 98 5.31 4.90 15.10
CA MET A 98 5.68 4.18 16.32
C MET A 98 4.41 3.94 17.14
N PRO A 99 4.00 2.67 17.37
CA PRO A 99 2.89 2.38 18.27
C PRO A 99 3.30 2.68 19.71
N VAL A 100 2.39 3.26 20.49
CA VAL A 100 2.53 3.47 21.92
C VAL A 100 1.46 2.64 22.62
N VAL A 101 1.89 1.78 23.54
CA VAL A 101 1.00 0.88 24.28
C VAL A 101 1.13 1.19 25.76
N GLY A 102 0.01 1.57 26.39
CA GLY A 102 -0.10 1.76 27.83
C GLY A 102 -1.29 0.97 28.35
N LEU A 103 -1.03 -0.15 29.03
CA LEU A 103 -2.07 -0.98 29.63
C LEU A 103 -2.29 -0.54 31.07
N SER A 104 -3.56 -0.39 31.46
CA SER A 104 -3.93 -0.30 32.86
C SER A 104 -3.78 -1.68 33.54
N PRO A 105 -3.74 -1.74 34.89
CA PRO A 105 -3.75 -3.03 35.59
C PRO A 105 -4.96 -3.92 35.21
N SER A 106 -6.14 -3.34 35.02
CA SER A 106 -7.35 -4.09 34.64
C SER A 106 -7.27 -4.62 33.20
N ASP A 107 -6.70 -3.85 32.27
CA ASP A 107 -6.41 -4.35 30.92
C ASP A 107 -5.40 -5.50 30.95
N PHE A 108 -4.35 -5.37 31.76
CA PHE A 108 -3.34 -6.40 31.89
C PHE A 108 -3.91 -7.70 32.47
N GLN A 109 -4.75 -7.62 33.51
CA GLN A 109 -5.46 -8.77 34.06
C GLN A 109 -6.38 -9.45 33.03
N ARG A 110 -7.07 -8.65 32.21
CA ARG A 110 -7.99 -9.17 31.19
C ARG A 110 -7.25 -9.84 30.02
N LEU A 111 -6.11 -9.31 29.59
CA LEU A 111 -5.37 -9.80 28.42
C LEU A 111 -4.30 -10.84 28.77
N GLY A 112 -3.72 -10.76 29.96
CA GLY A 112 -2.58 -11.56 30.39
C GLY A 112 -2.80 -13.07 30.29
N PRO A 113 -3.93 -13.65 30.73
CA PRO A 113 -4.16 -15.08 30.65
C PRO A 113 -4.07 -15.63 29.22
N SER A 114 -4.67 -14.93 28.24
CA SER A 114 -4.58 -15.30 26.83
C SER A 114 -3.15 -15.18 26.31
N ALA A 115 -2.42 -14.14 26.71
CA ALA A 115 -1.03 -13.95 26.33
C ALA A 115 -0.11 -15.04 26.90
N VAL A 116 -0.35 -15.52 28.13
CA VAL A 116 0.35 -16.68 28.71
C VAL A 116 0.07 -17.95 27.92
N GLN A 117 -1.19 -18.20 27.54
CA GLN A 117 -1.56 -19.38 26.74
C GLN A 117 -0.85 -19.39 25.38
N ILE A 118 -0.85 -18.25 24.68
CA ILE A 118 -0.15 -18.11 23.39
C ILE A 118 1.35 -18.32 23.58
N ALA A 119 1.97 -17.68 24.57
CA ALA A 119 3.41 -17.82 24.83
C ALA A 119 3.81 -19.26 25.16
N ASN A 120 2.98 -20.01 25.91
CA ASN A 120 3.21 -21.42 26.19
C ASN A 120 3.06 -22.29 24.93
N ALA A 121 2.05 -22.02 24.09
CA ALA A 121 1.85 -22.74 22.83
C ALA A 121 3.00 -22.53 21.84
N GLU A 122 3.64 -21.36 21.88
CA GLU A 122 4.85 -21.03 21.10
C GLU A 122 6.14 -21.57 21.72
N GLY A 123 6.10 -22.17 22.91
CA GLY A 123 7.29 -22.66 23.63
C GLY A 123 8.15 -21.54 24.25
N LEU A 124 7.61 -20.33 24.38
CA LEU A 124 8.31 -19.14 24.89
C LEU A 124 8.10 -18.97 26.41
N ALA A 125 8.63 -19.91 27.20
CA ALA A 125 8.44 -19.94 28.66
C ALA A 125 8.84 -18.63 29.37
N GLY A 126 9.86 -17.93 28.88
CA GLY A 126 10.28 -16.63 29.43
C GLY A 126 9.23 -15.53 29.24
N HIS A 127 8.53 -15.52 28.09
CA HIS A 127 7.45 -14.56 27.83
C HIS A 127 6.24 -14.86 28.73
N ALA A 128 5.84 -16.13 28.83
CA ALA A 128 4.78 -16.57 29.71
C ALA A 128 5.06 -16.19 31.17
N SER A 129 6.28 -16.46 31.64
CA SER A 129 6.72 -16.14 33.00
C SER A 129 6.68 -14.63 33.28
N ALA A 130 7.13 -13.81 32.33
CA ALA A 130 7.12 -12.35 32.49
C ALA A 130 5.71 -11.76 32.64
N ILE A 131 4.71 -12.39 32.02
CA ILE A 131 3.30 -12.01 32.15
C ILE A 131 2.74 -12.54 33.47
N GLN A 132 2.97 -13.83 33.78
CA GLN A 132 2.44 -14.48 34.98
C GLN A 132 2.89 -13.76 36.26
N VAL A 133 4.17 -13.41 36.38
CA VAL A 133 4.69 -12.66 37.55
C VAL A 133 3.94 -11.35 37.79
N ARG A 134 3.47 -10.68 36.74
CA ARG A 134 2.67 -9.45 36.86
C ARG A 134 1.22 -9.74 37.20
N LEU A 135 0.62 -10.80 36.65
CA LEU A 135 -0.72 -11.24 37.05
C LEU A 135 -0.75 -11.56 38.55
N ASP A 136 0.22 -12.36 39.01
CA ASP A 136 0.37 -12.72 40.43
C ASP A 136 0.57 -11.48 41.30
N TYR A 137 1.38 -10.51 40.85
CA TYR A 137 1.58 -9.24 41.55
C TYR A 137 0.28 -8.44 41.71
N ILE A 138 -0.55 -8.36 40.66
CA ILE A 138 -1.82 -7.63 40.75
C ILE A 138 -2.83 -8.40 41.62
N GLU A 139 -2.91 -9.72 41.51
CA GLU A 139 -3.78 -10.57 42.34
C GLU A 139 -3.43 -10.47 43.83
N SER A 140 -2.15 -10.29 44.17
CA SER A 140 -1.70 -10.08 45.57
C SER A 140 -2.16 -8.75 46.19
N GLY A 141 -2.78 -7.85 45.42
CA GLY A 141 -3.20 -6.52 45.86
C GLY A 141 -2.06 -5.49 46.00
N ALA A 142 -0.82 -5.88 45.69
CA ALA A 142 0.35 -5.01 45.77
C ALA A 142 0.35 -3.87 44.74
N ALA A 143 -0.42 -4.00 43.65
CA ALA A 143 -0.58 -2.96 42.63
C ALA A 143 -1.48 -1.78 43.04
N ALA A 144 -2.15 -1.85 44.20
CA ALA A 144 -3.05 -0.81 44.72
C ALA A 144 -2.42 0.07 45.82
N LYS A 145 -1.13 -0.11 46.13
CA LYS A 145 -0.32 0.78 46.98
C LYS A 145 0.55 1.68 46.11
#